data_AF-A0A8I1Q8I8-F1
#
_entry.id   AF-A0A8I1Q8I8-F1
#
_cell.length_a   1.000
_cell.length_b   1.000
_cell.length_c   1.000
_cell.angle_alpha   90.00
_cell.angle_beta   90.00
_cell.angle_gamma   90.00
#
_symmetry.space_group_name_H-M   'P 1'
#
loop_
_entity.id
_entity.type
_entity.pdbx_description
1 polymer ?
#
loop_
_entity_poly.entity_id
_entity_poly.type
_entity_poly.pdbx_seq_one_letter_code
_entity_poly.pdbx_strand_id
1 'polypeptide(L)'
;MSVEWFYWILVIYSAGLCISSFGSIQCLLNRNDLKKNMDIDLFQTRPDLKAYLILKPIFWPYFFIAEKSPVERISELFFKHYGESGHTYLRDHGIKNFLRDLLKGKNRYKNYQVNRLIWSIDKESEDYQEHQKYCSKSNKSLYAEIIYAHYQNKYLVSVMWGNRECLDNDMPISRFRLDQCEPMTFLQFERRLMQINRVKAREFLSNQPFDNKDVSMN
;
A
#
# COMPACT_ATOMS: atom_id res chain seq x y z
N MET A 1 15.16 31.41 32.22
CA MET A 1 15.34 30.87 30.84
C MET A 1 16.39 31.75 30.17
N SER A 2 17.57 31.23 29.80
CA SER A 2 18.64 32.08 29.24
C SER A 2 18.29 32.57 27.83
N VAL A 3 18.86 33.71 27.42
CA VAL A 3 18.67 34.30 26.07
C VAL A 3 19.05 33.30 24.97
N GLU A 4 20.03 32.43 25.24
CA GLU A 4 20.46 31.37 24.33
C GLU A 4 19.35 30.35 24.04
N TRP A 5 18.60 29.91 25.06
CA TRP A 5 17.47 28.99 24.87
C TRP A 5 16.40 29.60 23.97
N PHE A 6 16.11 30.88 24.14
CA PHE A 6 15.15 31.59 23.29
C PHE A 6 15.63 31.63 21.83
N TYR A 7 16.91 31.90 21.59
CA TYR A 7 17.49 31.90 20.25
C TYR A 7 17.39 30.52 19.59
N TRP A 8 17.75 29.45 20.30
CA TRP A 8 17.64 28.09 19.77
C TRP A 8 16.21 27.67 19.43
N ILE A 9 15.25 28.00 20.30
CA ILE A 9 13.82 27.74 20.03
C ILE A 9 13.39 28.48 18.76
N LEU A 10 13.79 29.74 18.61
CA LEU A 10 13.45 30.54 17.43
C LEU A 10 14.06 29.97 16.16
N VAL A 11 15.34 29.57 16.19
CA VAL A 11 16.02 28.92 15.05
C VAL A 11 15.31 27.62 14.65
N ILE A 12 15.00 26.74 15.62
CA ILE A 12 14.28 25.47 15.36
C ILE A 12 12.89 25.75 14.78
N TYR A 13 12.18 26.74 15.35
CA TYR A 13 10.86 27.11 14.90
C TYR A 13 10.87 27.65 13.46
N SER A 14 11.80 28.56 13.14
CA SER A 14 11.97 29.09 11.79
C SER A 14 12.34 28.00 10.79
N ALA A 15 13.27 27.11 11.14
CA ALA A 15 13.65 25.99 10.27
C ALA A 15 12.46 25.05 9.99
N GLY A 16 11.71 24.67 11.02
CA GLY A 16 10.51 23.84 10.87
C GLY A 16 9.43 24.50 10.03
N LEU A 17 9.24 25.82 10.18
CA LEU A 17 8.31 26.60 9.38
C LEU A 17 8.71 26.63 7.89
N CYS A 18 10.00 26.81 7.59
CA CYS A 18 10.51 26.75 6.22
C CYS A 18 10.27 25.37 5.59
N ILE A 19 10.62 24.29 6.30
CA ILE A 19 10.45 22.91 5.81
C ILE A 19 8.97 22.60 5.56
N SER A 20 8.11 22.94 6.53
CA SER A 20 6.67 22.68 6.42
C SER A 20 6.03 23.51 5.30
N SER A 21 6.46 24.76 5.12
CA SER A 21 6.01 25.62 4.02
C SER A 21 6.39 25.03 2.67
N PHE A 22 7.65 24.58 2.53
CA PHE A 22 8.11 23.94 1.30
C PHE A 22 7.28 22.70 0.96
N GLY A 23 6.99 21.85 1.95
CA GLY A 23 6.11 20.68 1.77
C GLY A 23 4.69 21.05 1.33
N SER A 24 4.10 22.10 1.91
CA SER A 24 2.79 22.61 1.50
C SER A 24 2.79 23.14 0.05
N ILE A 25 3.85 23.87 -0.34
CA ILE A 25 4.02 24.37 -1.72
C ILE A 25 4.14 23.20 -2.69
N GLN A 26 4.96 22.19 -2.39
CA GLN A 26 5.11 21.02 -3.25
C GLN A 26 3.79 20.25 -3.41
N CYS A 27 2.99 20.13 -2.35
CA CYS A 27 1.66 19.52 -2.42
C CYS A 27 0.73 20.32 -3.35
N LEU A 28 0.77 21.66 -3.30
CA LEU A 28 0.01 22.52 -4.20
C LEU A 28 0.43 22.37 -5.66
N LEU A 29 1.74 22.25 -5.94
CA LEU A 29 2.26 22.01 -7.28
C LEU A 29 1.79 20.66 -7.82
N ASN A 30 1.94 19.58 -7.04
CA ASN A 30 1.47 18.24 -7.42
C ASN A 30 -0.05 18.21 -7.66
N ARG A 31 -0.83 19.00 -6.92
CA ARG A 31 -2.28 19.15 -7.16
C ARG A 31 -2.56 19.78 -8.53
N ASN A 32 -1.80 20.80 -8.94
CA ASN A 32 -1.98 21.40 -10.26
C ASN A 32 -1.68 20.38 -11.38
N ASP A 33 -0.66 19.54 -11.19
CA ASP A 33 -0.36 18.45 -12.12
C ASP A 33 -1.47 17.39 -12.14
N LEU A 34 -2.00 16.99 -10.98
CA LEU A 34 -3.13 16.07 -10.89
C LEU A 34 -4.39 16.62 -11.55
N LYS A 35 -4.69 17.91 -11.37
CA LYS A 35 -5.83 18.56 -12.02
C LYS A 35 -5.64 18.60 -13.54
N LYS A 36 -4.42 18.89 -14.01
CA LYS A 36 -4.09 18.96 -15.44
C LYS A 36 -4.11 17.58 -16.13
N ASN A 37 -3.63 16.54 -15.44
CA ASN A 37 -3.40 15.22 -16.04
C ASN A 37 -4.54 14.21 -15.77
N MET A 38 -5.33 14.41 -14.71
CA MET A 38 -6.37 13.44 -14.31
C MET A 38 -7.77 14.05 -14.17
N ASP A 39 -7.96 15.35 -14.42
CA ASP A 39 -9.24 16.08 -14.28
C ASP A 39 -9.91 15.90 -12.90
N ILE A 40 -9.09 15.69 -11.86
CA ILE A 40 -9.56 15.58 -10.47
C ILE A 40 -9.26 16.89 -9.75
N ASP A 41 -10.30 17.63 -9.35
CA ASP A 41 -10.12 18.77 -8.44
C ASP A 41 -10.11 18.32 -6.98
N LEU A 42 -8.89 18.13 -6.47
CA LEU A 42 -8.63 17.63 -5.12
C LEU A 42 -9.24 18.50 -4.01
N PHE A 43 -9.33 19.83 -4.21
CA PHE A 43 -9.90 20.75 -3.21
C PHE A 43 -11.42 20.89 -3.29
N GLN A 44 -12.03 20.56 -4.43
CA GLN A 44 -13.49 20.39 -4.47
C GLN A 44 -13.90 19.11 -3.76
N THR A 45 -13.10 18.05 -3.92
CA THR A 45 -13.36 16.76 -3.25
C THR A 45 -13.08 16.82 -1.75
N ARG A 46 -12.02 17.54 -1.35
CA ARG A 46 -11.58 17.69 0.04
C ARG A 46 -11.20 19.16 0.35
N PRO A 47 -12.16 20.01 0.71
CA PRO A 47 -11.90 21.41 1.02
C PRO A 47 -11.09 21.60 2.31
N ASP A 48 -11.19 20.64 3.24
CA ASP A 48 -10.40 20.52 4.47
C ASP A 48 -8.89 20.50 4.20
N LEU A 49 -8.47 19.90 3.08
CA LEU A 49 -7.06 19.82 2.70
C LEU A 49 -6.45 21.20 2.45
N LYS A 50 -7.24 22.16 1.94
CA LYS A 50 -6.77 23.53 1.71
C LYS A 50 -6.46 24.23 3.02
N ALA A 51 -7.36 24.15 4.00
CA ALA A 51 -7.15 24.72 5.33
C ALA A 51 -5.96 24.06 6.02
N TYR A 52 -5.86 22.74 5.91
CA TYR A 52 -4.73 21.97 6.42
C TYR A 52 -3.38 22.44 5.87
N LEU A 53 -3.24 22.65 4.55
CA LEU A 53 -1.98 23.08 3.94
C LEU A 53 -1.53 24.48 4.40
N ILE A 54 -2.46 25.35 4.79
CA ILE A 54 -2.18 26.70 5.33
C ILE A 54 -1.84 26.63 6.81
N LEU A 55 -2.56 25.82 7.59
CA LEU A 55 -2.36 25.71 9.03
C LEU A 55 -1.11 24.89 9.37
N LYS A 56 -0.72 23.95 8.52
CA LYS A 56 0.40 23.04 8.77
C LYS A 56 1.73 23.76 9.02
N PRO A 57 2.16 24.76 8.23
CA PRO A 57 3.40 25.50 8.51
C PRO A 57 3.36 26.33 9.79
N ILE A 58 2.22 26.91 10.13
CA ILE A 58 2.05 27.75 11.33
C ILE A 58 2.10 26.88 12.59
N PHE A 59 1.35 25.78 12.57
CA PHE A 59 1.27 24.84 13.69
C PHE A 59 2.17 23.62 13.46
N TRP A 60 3.30 23.80 12.77
CA TRP A 60 4.17 22.69 12.40
C TRP A 60 4.61 21.83 13.59
N PRO A 61 4.87 22.35 14.82
CA PRO A 61 5.26 21.49 15.94
C PRO A 61 4.14 20.54 16.35
N TYR A 62 2.88 21.02 16.32
CA TYR A 62 1.71 20.21 16.64
C TYR A 62 1.53 19.09 15.59
N PHE A 63 1.53 19.45 14.31
CA PHE A 63 1.42 18.48 13.22
C PHE A 63 2.63 17.53 13.16
N PHE A 64 3.80 17.99 13.60
CA PHE A 64 4.98 17.15 13.71
C PHE A 64 4.75 16.00 14.70
N ILE A 65 4.08 16.25 15.83
CA ILE A 65 3.80 15.21 16.83
C ILE A 65 2.56 14.40 16.44
N ALA A 66 1.51 15.05 15.94
CA ALA A 66 0.22 14.43 15.71
C ALA A 66 0.15 13.54 14.45
N GLU A 67 0.92 13.86 13.40
CA GLU A 67 0.78 13.15 12.10
C GLU A 67 1.55 11.84 12.02
N LYS A 68 2.69 11.76 12.71
CA LYS A 68 3.60 10.61 12.62
C LYS A 68 4.25 10.34 13.95
N SER A 69 4.24 9.07 14.33
CA SER A 69 5.01 8.61 15.48
C SER A 69 6.52 8.79 15.25
N PRO A 70 7.32 8.92 16.32
CA PRO A 70 8.79 8.97 16.20
C PRO A 70 9.35 7.79 15.41
N VAL A 71 8.76 6.61 15.55
CA VAL A 71 9.18 5.37 14.84
C VAL A 71 8.96 5.51 13.34
N GLU A 72 7.79 6.01 12.90
CA GLU A 72 7.52 6.23 11.49
C GLU A 72 8.48 7.26 10.88
N ARG A 73 8.83 8.31 11.62
CA ARG A 73 9.79 9.33 11.17
C ARG A 73 11.18 8.74 10.97
N ILE A 74 11.67 7.97 11.94
CA ILE A 74 12.97 7.28 11.84
C ILE A 74 12.95 6.29 10.68
N SER A 75 11.87 5.52 10.55
CA SER A 75 11.70 4.57 9.45
C SER A 75 11.72 5.27 8.09
N GLU A 76 11.01 6.38 7.92
CA GLU A 76 11.03 7.12 6.66
C GLU A 76 12.34 7.88 6.40
N LEU A 77 13.07 8.28 7.44
CA LEU A 77 14.34 8.99 7.29
C LEU A 77 15.47 8.04 6.86
N PHE A 78 15.54 6.85 7.47
CA PHE A 78 16.66 5.93 7.27
C PHE A 78 16.32 4.68 6.44
N PHE A 79 15.06 4.24 6.46
CA PHE A 79 14.64 2.96 5.87
C PHE A 79 13.63 3.11 4.73
N LYS A 80 13.29 4.33 4.31
CA LYS A 80 12.34 4.56 3.22
C LYS A 80 12.73 3.88 1.90
N HIS A 81 14.03 3.81 1.62
CA HIS A 81 14.59 3.14 0.46
C HIS A 81 15.32 1.84 0.83
N TYR A 82 15.11 1.32 2.05
CA TYR A 82 15.71 0.07 2.48
C TYR A 82 14.93 -1.13 1.91
N GLY A 83 15.61 -1.96 1.14
CA GLY A 83 15.05 -3.22 0.60
C GLY A 83 15.29 -3.36 -0.88
N GLU A 84 14.21 -3.48 -1.65
CA GLU A 84 14.22 -3.75 -3.07
C GLU A 84 14.30 -2.44 -3.88
N SER A 85 15.08 -2.45 -4.96
CA SER A 85 15.16 -1.30 -5.88
C SER A 85 13.78 -0.95 -6.43
N GLY A 86 13.54 0.35 -6.65
CA GLY A 86 12.25 0.87 -7.10
C GLY A 86 11.16 0.94 -6.01
N HIS A 87 11.35 0.31 -4.85
CA HIS A 87 10.36 0.35 -3.77
C HIS A 87 10.60 1.51 -2.81
N THR A 88 9.50 2.13 -2.40
CA THR A 88 9.49 3.15 -1.35
C THR A 88 8.59 2.67 -0.23
N TYR A 89 9.18 2.51 0.96
CA TYR A 89 8.49 2.08 2.16
C TYR A 89 8.09 3.31 3.00
N LEU A 90 6.79 3.50 3.19
CA LEU A 90 6.23 4.60 3.99
C LEU A 90 5.94 4.13 5.42
N ARG A 91 5.78 5.08 6.35
CA ARG A 91 5.53 4.79 7.77
C ARG A 91 6.61 3.86 8.34
N ASP A 92 6.23 2.90 9.18
CA ASP A 92 7.12 1.92 9.80
C ASP A 92 7.44 0.71 8.89
N HIS A 93 7.07 0.75 7.61
CA HIS A 93 7.29 -0.38 6.70
C HIS A 93 8.77 -0.65 6.42
N GLY A 94 9.59 0.40 6.31
CA GLY A 94 11.02 0.27 6.03
C GLY A 94 11.74 -0.44 7.18
N ILE A 95 11.51 0.02 8.41
CA ILE A 95 12.11 -0.62 9.59
C ILE A 95 11.57 -2.04 9.81
N LYS A 96 10.28 -2.28 9.55
CA LYS A 96 9.71 -3.65 9.60
C LYS A 96 10.36 -4.56 8.56
N ASN A 97 10.61 -4.08 7.34
CA ASN A 97 11.31 -4.86 6.32
C ASN A 97 12.73 -5.20 6.76
N PHE A 98 13.47 -4.22 7.31
CA PHE A 98 14.79 -4.43 7.88
C PHE A 98 14.81 -5.49 8.99
N LEU A 99 13.90 -5.38 9.96
CA LEU A 99 13.80 -6.37 11.04
C LEU A 99 13.48 -7.77 10.51
N ARG A 100 12.60 -7.88 9.51
CA ARG A 100 12.30 -9.17 8.87
C ARG A 100 13.49 -9.73 8.11
N ASP A 101 14.30 -8.89 7.48
CA ASP A 101 15.56 -9.33 6.85
C ASP A 101 16.56 -9.87 7.87
N LEU A 102 16.67 -9.25 9.05
CA LEU A 102 17.53 -9.75 10.13
C LEU A 102 17.04 -11.08 10.68
N LEU A 103 15.72 -11.25 10.86
CA LEU A 103 15.14 -12.44 11.49
C LEU A 103 14.96 -13.62 10.52
N LYS A 104 14.53 -13.37 9.28
CA LYS A 104 14.14 -14.40 8.30
C LYS A 104 15.08 -14.48 7.10
N GLY A 105 15.98 -13.51 6.94
CA GLY A 105 16.85 -13.40 5.78
C GLY A 105 16.18 -12.78 4.55
N LYS A 106 17.01 -12.21 3.67
CA LYS A 106 16.58 -11.58 2.40
C LYS A 106 16.05 -12.56 1.35
N ASN A 107 16.35 -13.85 1.51
CA ASN A 107 16.00 -14.90 0.55
C ASN A 107 14.79 -15.74 0.98
N ARG A 108 14.03 -15.30 1.99
CA ARG A 108 12.90 -16.04 2.59
C ARG A 108 11.80 -16.47 1.61
N TYR A 109 11.71 -15.82 0.44
CA TYR A 109 10.77 -16.17 -0.62
C TYR A 109 11.43 -16.65 -1.92
N LYS A 110 12.72 -17.01 -1.89
CA LYS A 110 13.47 -17.40 -3.11
C LYS A 110 12.84 -18.59 -3.85
N ASN A 111 12.21 -19.51 -3.12
CA ASN A 111 11.59 -20.72 -3.68
C ASN A 111 10.10 -20.54 -4.01
N TYR A 112 9.52 -19.37 -3.70
CA TYR A 112 8.13 -19.11 -4.01
C TYR A 112 7.99 -18.65 -5.46
N GLN A 113 7.03 -19.24 -6.17
CA GLN A 113 6.59 -18.67 -7.44
C GLN A 113 5.57 -17.58 -7.12
N VAL A 114 5.93 -16.35 -7.45
CA VAL A 114 5.16 -15.14 -7.15
C VAL A 114 4.47 -14.66 -8.42
N ASN A 115 3.16 -14.45 -8.34
CA ASN A 115 2.34 -14.04 -9.46
C ASN A 115 1.39 -12.90 -9.05
N ARG A 116 1.03 -12.09 -10.03
CA ARG A 116 0.03 -11.02 -9.91
C ARG A 116 -1.09 -11.28 -10.91
N LEU A 117 -2.33 -11.18 -10.47
CA LEU A 117 -3.52 -11.27 -11.30
C LEU A 117 -4.35 -10.00 -11.09
N ILE A 118 -5.06 -9.56 -12.14
CA ILE A 118 -6.04 -8.49 -12.03
C ILE A 118 -7.36 -8.98 -12.59
N TRP A 119 -8.36 -9.11 -11.72
CA TRP A 119 -9.67 -9.63 -12.07
C TRP A 119 -10.75 -8.58 -11.85
N SER A 120 -11.71 -8.49 -12.76
CA SER A 120 -12.96 -7.79 -12.47
C SER A 120 -13.70 -8.54 -11.38
N ILE A 121 -14.21 -7.84 -10.37
CA ILE A 121 -14.98 -8.47 -9.31
C ILE A 121 -16.36 -8.84 -9.84
N ASP A 122 -16.86 -10.01 -9.44
CA ASP A 122 -18.23 -10.41 -9.72
C ASP A 122 -19.20 -9.48 -8.97
N LYS A 123 -20.15 -8.87 -9.68
CA LYS A 123 -21.15 -7.96 -9.08
C LYS A 123 -22.06 -8.67 -8.09
N GLU A 124 -22.19 -9.99 -8.21
CA GLU A 124 -22.97 -10.82 -7.30
C GLU A 124 -22.17 -11.29 -6.09
N SER A 125 -20.85 -11.02 -6.03
CA SER A 125 -20.02 -11.40 -4.89
C SER A 125 -20.35 -10.58 -3.63
N GLU A 126 -20.18 -11.20 -2.48
CA GLU A 126 -20.31 -10.55 -1.18
C GLU A 126 -19.34 -9.38 -1.04
N ASP A 127 -18.10 -9.54 -1.52
CA ASP A 127 -17.06 -8.51 -1.54
C ASP A 127 -17.49 -7.26 -2.34
N TYR A 128 -18.16 -7.45 -3.49
CA TYR A 128 -18.69 -6.34 -4.28
C TYR A 128 -19.85 -5.63 -3.56
N GLN A 129 -20.77 -6.41 -2.98
CA GLN A 129 -21.91 -5.86 -2.25
C GLN A 129 -21.47 -5.07 -1.01
N GLU A 130 -20.49 -5.58 -0.26
CA GLU A 130 -19.91 -4.88 0.89
C GLU A 130 -19.24 -3.58 0.46
N HIS A 131 -18.42 -3.60 -0.60
CA HIS A 131 -17.79 -2.40 -1.10
C HIS A 131 -18.82 -1.35 -1.58
N GLN A 132 -19.92 -1.79 -2.22
CA GLN A 132 -20.97 -0.91 -2.71
C GLN A 132 -21.71 -0.18 -1.58
N LYS A 133 -21.84 -0.79 -0.37
CA LYS A 133 -22.43 -0.13 0.81
C LYS A 133 -21.71 1.17 1.16
N TYR A 134 -20.40 1.21 1.01
CA TYR A 134 -19.57 2.36 1.35
C TYR A 134 -19.30 3.30 0.16
N CYS A 135 -19.52 2.84 -1.07
CA CYS A 135 -19.19 3.58 -2.30
C CYS A 135 -20.40 3.71 -3.25
N SER A 136 -21.55 4.11 -2.70
CA SER A 136 -22.88 4.09 -3.34
C SER A 136 -23.04 4.96 -4.61
N LYS A 137 -22.02 5.73 -5.02
CA LYS A 137 -22.10 6.70 -6.14
C LYS A 137 -21.21 6.37 -7.34
N SER A 138 -20.54 5.22 -7.34
CA SER A 138 -19.58 4.86 -8.38
C SER A 138 -20.08 3.65 -9.18
N ASN A 139 -20.69 3.89 -10.34
CA ASN A 139 -20.94 2.85 -11.37
C ASN A 139 -19.64 2.36 -12.04
N LYS A 140 -18.47 2.58 -11.41
CA LYS A 140 -17.19 2.19 -11.97
C LYS A 140 -16.96 0.70 -11.76
N SER A 141 -16.40 0.05 -12.77
CA SER A 141 -15.94 -1.33 -12.67
C SER A 141 -14.93 -1.46 -11.53
N LEU A 142 -15.18 -2.41 -10.64
CA LEU A 142 -14.32 -2.73 -9.51
C LEU A 142 -13.43 -3.92 -9.88
N TYR A 143 -12.15 -3.77 -9.61
CA TYR A 143 -11.13 -4.77 -9.91
C TYR A 143 -10.42 -5.21 -8.63
N ALA A 144 -10.01 -6.46 -8.61
CA ALA A 144 -9.18 -7.09 -7.60
C ALA A 144 -7.77 -7.28 -8.15
N GLU A 145 -6.79 -6.62 -7.55
CA GLU A 145 -5.38 -6.98 -7.67
C GLU A 145 -5.11 -8.13 -6.70
N ILE A 146 -4.84 -9.31 -7.22
CA ILE A 146 -4.54 -10.52 -6.46
C ILE A 146 -3.04 -10.79 -6.60
N ILE A 147 -2.33 -10.66 -5.49
CA ILE A 147 -0.96 -11.14 -5.37
C ILE A 147 -1.02 -12.49 -4.71
N TYR A 148 -0.42 -13.50 -5.33
CA TYR A 148 -0.21 -14.77 -4.67
C TYR A 148 1.21 -15.28 -4.88
N ALA A 149 1.71 -15.95 -3.86
CA ALA A 149 2.98 -16.65 -3.91
C ALA A 149 2.76 -18.07 -3.40
N HIS A 150 3.30 -19.07 -4.09
CA HIS A 150 3.17 -20.45 -3.66
C HIS A 150 4.50 -21.19 -3.63
N TYR A 151 4.63 -22.09 -2.67
CA TYR A 151 5.71 -23.06 -2.56
C TYR A 151 5.16 -24.31 -1.88
N GLN A 152 5.17 -25.44 -2.60
CA GLN A 152 4.51 -26.68 -2.16
C GLN A 152 3.03 -26.40 -1.79
N ASN A 153 2.55 -26.90 -0.65
CA ASN A 153 1.17 -26.72 -0.20
C ASN A 153 0.91 -25.39 0.55
N LYS A 154 1.82 -24.43 0.47
CA LYS A 154 1.71 -23.13 1.16
C LYS A 154 1.48 -22.00 0.17
N TYR A 155 0.37 -21.29 0.36
CA TYR A 155 0.02 -20.10 -0.40
C TYR A 155 0.09 -18.87 0.49
N LEU A 156 0.57 -17.77 -0.07
CA LEU A 156 0.50 -16.43 0.51
C LEU A 156 -0.34 -15.60 -0.44
N VAL A 157 -1.41 -14.98 0.04
CA VAL A 157 -2.34 -14.25 -0.83
C VAL A 157 -2.66 -12.88 -0.25
N SER A 158 -2.66 -11.87 -1.09
CA SER A 158 -3.15 -10.53 -0.77
C SER A 158 -4.08 -10.07 -1.89
N VAL A 159 -5.19 -9.47 -1.50
CA VAL A 159 -6.19 -8.95 -2.43
C VAL A 159 -6.41 -7.48 -2.12
N MET A 160 -6.27 -6.64 -3.14
CA MET A 160 -6.51 -5.21 -3.04
C MET A 160 -7.56 -4.79 -4.06
N TRP A 161 -8.47 -3.91 -3.64
CA TRP A 161 -9.58 -3.45 -4.47
C TRP A 161 -9.25 -2.11 -5.12
N GLY A 162 -9.60 -1.95 -6.38
CA GLY A 162 -9.35 -0.72 -7.13
C GLY A 162 -10.38 -0.45 -8.22
N ASN A 163 -10.63 0.83 -8.48
CA ASN A 163 -11.54 1.28 -9.54
C ASN A 163 -10.85 1.41 -10.91
N ARG A 164 -9.66 0.84 -11.04
CA ARG A 164 -8.86 0.83 -12.26
C ARG A 164 -8.31 -0.56 -12.46
N GLU A 165 -8.30 -0.99 -13.71
CA GLU A 165 -7.51 -2.12 -14.19
C GLU A 165 -6.04 -1.67 -14.26
N CYS A 166 -5.44 -1.35 -13.10
CA CYS A 166 -4.10 -0.78 -13.07
C CYS A 166 -3.06 -1.89 -13.15
N LEU A 167 -2.54 -2.13 -14.36
CA LEU A 167 -1.34 -2.90 -14.61
C LEU A 167 -0.11 -1.97 -14.53
N ASP A 168 0.26 -1.46 -13.35
CA ASP A 168 1.64 -1.00 -13.16
C ASP A 168 2.50 -2.26 -12.93
N ASN A 169 2.71 -2.99 -14.02
CA ASN A 169 3.09 -4.39 -14.02
C ASN A 169 4.60 -4.67 -14.07
N ASP A 170 5.43 -3.63 -14.14
CA ASP A 170 6.87 -3.83 -14.32
C ASP A 170 7.64 -3.95 -13.00
N MET A 171 7.06 -3.47 -11.88
CA MET A 171 7.75 -3.59 -10.60
C MET A 171 7.54 -4.97 -9.97
N PRO A 172 8.64 -5.72 -9.71
CA PRO A 172 8.56 -7.01 -9.03
C PRO A 172 7.92 -6.82 -7.65
N ILE A 173 7.15 -7.80 -7.20
CA ILE A 173 6.50 -7.73 -5.88
C ILE A 173 7.58 -7.82 -4.79
N SER A 174 7.72 -6.76 -3.98
CA SER A 174 8.66 -6.81 -2.85
C SER A 174 8.31 -7.91 -1.85
N ARG A 175 9.36 -8.46 -1.22
CA ARG A 175 9.27 -9.39 -0.10
C ARG A 175 8.49 -8.82 1.06
N PHE A 176 8.57 -7.51 1.30
CA PHE A 176 7.75 -6.85 2.31
C PHE A 176 6.25 -6.92 2.00
N ARG A 177 5.84 -6.84 0.72
CA ARG A 177 4.44 -7.03 0.30
C ARG A 177 4.01 -8.50 0.48
N LEU A 178 4.90 -9.46 0.20
CA LEU A 178 4.67 -10.89 0.47
C LEU A 178 4.54 -11.19 1.97
N ASP A 179 5.29 -10.45 2.78
CA ASP A 179 5.26 -10.48 4.24
C ASP A 179 3.93 -10.00 4.85
N GLN A 180 3.12 -9.28 4.07
CA GLN A 180 1.78 -8.81 4.43
C GLN A 180 0.67 -9.70 3.87
N CYS A 181 1.02 -10.69 3.04
CA CYS A 181 0.05 -11.63 2.50
C CYS A 181 -0.44 -12.60 3.59
N GLU A 182 -1.70 -13.01 3.47
CA GLU A 182 -2.31 -13.98 4.35
C GLU A 182 -1.85 -15.40 3.96
N PRO A 183 -1.32 -16.19 4.91
CA PRO A 183 -0.99 -17.58 4.66
C PRO A 183 -2.25 -18.44 4.59
N MET A 184 -2.36 -19.26 3.55
CA MET A 184 -3.50 -20.15 3.35
C MET A 184 -3.13 -21.46 2.66
N THR A 185 -4.00 -22.45 2.81
CA THR A 185 -3.94 -23.73 2.09
C THR A 185 -4.46 -23.57 0.65
N PHE A 186 -4.19 -24.54 -0.21
CA PHE A 186 -4.73 -24.55 -1.58
C PHE A 186 -6.27 -24.46 -1.61
N LEU A 187 -6.95 -25.22 -0.76
CA LEU A 187 -8.42 -25.22 -0.68
C LEU A 187 -8.96 -23.83 -0.29
N GLN A 188 -8.29 -23.14 0.64
CA GLN A 188 -8.64 -21.77 1.03
C GLN A 188 -8.36 -20.78 -0.10
N PHE A 189 -7.25 -20.95 -0.82
CA PHE A 189 -6.92 -20.14 -1.99
C PHE A 189 -7.98 -20.28 -3.09
N GLU A 190 -8.35 -21.51 -3.46
CA GLU A 190 -9.43 -21.77 -4.41
C GLU A 190 -10.74 -21.11 -3.99
N ARG A 191 -11.16 -21.31 -2.74
CA ARG A 191 -12.37 -20.67 -2.20
C ARG A 191 -12.30 -19.15 -2.29
N ARG A 192 -11.15 -18.55 -1.97
CA ARG A 192 -10.96 -17.10 -2.04
C ARG A 192 -11.05 -16.58 -3.47
N LEU A 193 -10.43 -17.26 -4.44
CA LEU A 193 -10.55 -16.92 -5.86
C LEU A 193 -12.00 -16.99 -6.34
N MET A 194 -12.72 -18.05 -5.95
CA MET A 194 -14.13 -18.24 -6.30
C MET A 194 -15.05 -17.18 -5.68
N GLN A 195 -14.72 -16.65 -4.50
CA GLN A 195 -15.45 -15.53 -3.89
C GLN A 195 -15.27 -14.23 -4.69
N ILE A 196 -14.08 -13.99 -5.24
CA ILE A 196 -13.78 -12.79 -6.01
C ILE A 196 -14.46 -12.82 -7.38
N ASN A 197 -14.27 -13.91 -8.12
CA ASN A 197 -14.88 -14.11 -9.43
C ASN A 197 -14.91 -15.59 -9.81
N ARG A 198 -16.10 -16.21 -9.80
CA ARG A 198 -16.26 -17.64 -10.07
C ARG A 198 -15.82 -18.05 -11.47
N VAL A 199 -16.09 -17.23 -12.49
CA VAL A 199 -15.78 -17.56 -13.88
C VAL A 199 -14.27 -17.52 -14.10
N LYS A 200 -13.62 -16.41 -13.71
CA LYS A 200 -12.16 -16.27 -13.83
C LYS A 200 -11.41 -17.28 -12.96
N ALA A 201 -11.94 -17.60 -11.78
CA ALA A 201 -11.35 -18.61 -10.90
C ALA A 201 -11.35 -19.99 -11.55
N ARG A 202 -12.48 -20.43 -12.14
CA ARG A 202 -12.54 -21.73 -12.82
C ARG A 202 -11.58 -21.82 -13.99
N GLU A 203 -11.52 -20.78 -14.82
CA GLU A 203 -10.58 -20.71 -15.96
C GLU A 203 -9.12 -20.74 -15.50
N PHE A 204 -8.79 -19.98 -14.45
CA PHE A 204 -7.46 -19.97 -13.89
C PHE A 204 -7.06 -21.33 -13.30
N LEU A 205 -7.95 -21.95 -12.53
CA LEU A 205 -7.70 -23.23 -11.87
C LEU A 205 -7.65 -24.40 -12.88
N SER A 206 -8.38 -24.34 -14.00
CA SER A 206 -8.30 -25.36 -15.05
C SER A 206 -7.00 -25.31 -15.87
N ASN A 207 -6.39 -24.13 -15.96
CA ASN A 207 -5.20 -23.89 -16.77
C ASN A 207 -3.88 -24.02 -16.01
N GLN A 208 -3.94 -24.20 -14.68
CA GLN A 208 -2.76 -24.38 -13.85
C GLN A 208 -2.49 -25.89 -13.68
N PRO A 209 -1.27 -26.37 -13.99
CA PRO A 209 -0.85 -27.70 -13.60
C PRO A 209 -0.58 -27.69 -12.09
N PHE A 210 -1.62 -27.73 -11.27
CA PHE A 210 -1.42 -28.03 -9.85
C PHE A 210 -1.05 -29.51 -9.78
N ASP A 211 0.18 -29.80 -9.37
CA ASP A 211 0.70 -31.14 -9.15
C ASP A 211 -0.14 -31.82 -8.06
N ASN A 212 -1.26 -32.41 -8.47
CA ASN A 212 -2.20 -33.15 -7.65
C ASN A 212 -1.64 -34.54 -7.25
N LYS A 213 -0.32 -34.65 -7.07
CA LYS A 213 0.36 -35.94 -6.86
C LYS A 213 0.60 -36.34 -5.41
N ASP A 214 0.41 -35.44 -4.43
CA ASP A 214 0.75 -35.75 -3.04
C ASP A 214 -0.45 -35.79 -2.07
N VAL A 215 -1.67 -36.07 -2.56
CA VAL A 215 -2.85 -36.33 -1.70
C VAL A 215 -3.37 -37.78 -1.84
N SER A 216 -2.73 -38.62 -2.65
CA SER A 216 -3.02 -40.06 -2.72
C SER A 216 -1.78 -40.86 -2.33
N MET A 217 -1.41 -40.82 -1.05
CA MET A 217 -0.74 -41.90 -0.29
C MET A 217 -0.29 -41.36 1.08
N ASN A 218 -1.17 -41.47 2.08
CA ASN A 218 -0.91 -42.02 3.41
C ASN A 218 -2.14 -41.85 4.30
#